data_AF-A0A7X0V2I1-F1
#
_entry.id   AF-A0A7X0V2I1-F1
#
_cell.length_a   1.000
_cell.length_b   1.000
_cell.length_c   1.000
_cell.angle_alpha   90.00
_cell.angle_beta   90.00
_cell.angle_gamma   90.00
#
_symmetry.space_group_name_H-M   'P 1'
#
loop_
_entity.id
_entity.type
_entity.pdbx_description
1 polymer ?
#
loop_
_entity_poly.entity_id
_entity_poly.type
_entity_poly.pdbx_seq_one_letter_code
_entity_poly.pdbx_strand_id
1 'polypeptide(L)'
;MTKQDRYTPTVKQTFNAYLDGIISGEELLIKLREIEMQLMSDNDTDDEELDFTSGKGLWIRFFEGDADGLTLPEIEKDLRNPDHPNYKILRHGIAIGLANDELEVYFE
;
A
#
# COMPACT_ATOMS: atom_id res chain seq x y z
N MET A 1 9.70 6.70 9.25
CA MET A 1 8.73 6.87 8.13
C MET A 1 8.62 8.31 7.63
N THR A 2 8.93 8.57 6.36
CA THR A 2 8.73 9.86 5.68
C THR A 2 7.47 9.79 4.81
N LYS A 3 6.56 10.77 4.94
CA LYS A 3 5.33 10.83 4.15
C LYS A 3 5.67 11.07 2.67
N GLN A 4 5.05 10.28 1.79
CA GLN A 4 5.27 10.29 0.35
C GLN A 4 4.10 10.95 -0.37
N ASP A 5 3.99 12.27 -0.23
CA ASP A 5 2.88 13.06 -0.79
C ASP A 5 2.77 12.91 -2.32
N ARG A 6 3.90 12.75 -3.01
CA ARG A 6 3.94 12.54 -4.47
C ARG A 6 3.32 11.21 -4.90
N TYR A 7 3.43 10.17 -4.07
CA TYR A 7 2.96 8.82 -4.39
C TYR A 7 1.55 8.54 -3.86
N THR A 8 1.09 9.32 -2.88
CA THR A 8 -0.24 9.19 -2.28
C THR A 8 -1.38 9.21 -3.32
N PRO A 9 -1.44 10.14 -4.29
CA PRO A 9 -2.49 10.14 -5.31
C PRO A 9 -2.51 8.88 -6.17
N THR A 10 -1.35 8.36 -6.56
CA THR A 10 -1.22 7.16 -7.38
C THR A 10 -1.68 5.91 -6.62
N VAL A 11 -1.30 5.80 -5.34
CA VAL A 11 -1.76 4.71 -4.47
C VAL A 11 -3.28 4.79 -4.26
N LYS A 12 -3.83 5.99 -4.01
CA LYS A 12 -5.29 6.21 -3.93
C LYS A 12 -6.01 5.73 -5.18
N GLN A 13 -5.52 6.11 -6.37
CA GLN A 13 -6.10 5.69 -7.64
C GLN A 13 -6.06 4.16 -7.83
N THR A 14 -4.96 3.53 -7.42
CA THR A 14 -4.78 2.08 -7.53
C THR A 14 -5.78 1.34 -6.65
N PHE A 15 -5.98 1.77 -5.40
CA PHE A 15 -7.01 1.19 -4.53
C PHE A 15 -8.43 1.46 -5.01
N ASN A 16 -8.72 2.65 -5.55
CA ASN A 16 -10.03 2.94 -6.14
C ASN A 16 -10.34 1.98 -7.30
N ALA A 17 -9.38 1.78 -8.22
CA ALA A 17 -9.55 0.85 -9.33
C ALA A 17 -9.81 -0.60 -8.85
N TYR A 18 -9.17 -1.01 -7.74
CA TYR A 18 -9.43 -2.31 -7.12
C TYR A 18 -10.83 -2.41 -6.51
N LEU A 19 -11.27 -1.38 -5.78
CA LEU A 19 -12.61 -1.35 -5.17
C LEU A 19 -13.73 -1.35 -6.21
N ASP A 20 -13.52 -0.64 -7.32
CA ASP A 20 -14.44 -0.57 -8.46
C ASP A 20 -14.43 -1.86 -9.31
N GLY A 21 -13.52 -2.79 -9.03
CA GLY A 21 -13.38 -4.05 -9.77
C GLY A 21 -12.77 -3.88 -11.17
N ILE A 22 -12.12 -2.74 -11.43
CA ILE A 22 -11.39 -2.46 -12.68
C ILE A 22 -10.11 -3.29 -12.73
N ILE A 23 -9.46 -3.49 -11.59
CA ILE A 23 -8.31 -4.38 -11.43
C ILE A 23 -8.57 -5.44 -10.35
N SER A 24 -7.97 -6.61 -10.52
CA SER A 24 -7.98 -7.68 -9.54
C SER A 24 -7.09 -7.38 -8.32
N GLY A 25 -7.23 -8.17 -7.25
CA GLY A 25 -6.34 -8.08 -6.09
C GLY A 25 -4.88 -8.40 -6.43
N GLU A 26 -4.64 -9.31 -7.38
CA GLU A 26 -3.29 -9.63 -7.86
C GLU A 26 -2.67 -8.43 -8.60
N GLU A 27 -3.43 -7.79 -9.50
CA GLU A 27 -2.99 -6.59 -10.20
C GLU A 27 -2.75 -5.40 -9.26
N LEU A 28 -3.57 -5.24 -8.22
CA LEU A 28 -3.33 -4.26 -7.15
C LEU A 28 -1.95 -4.49 -6.51
N LEU A 29 -1.64 -5.72 -6.10
CA LEU A 29 -0.36 -6.03 -5.45
C LEU A 29 0.84 -5.79 -6.37
N ILE A 30 0.73 -6.12 -7.66
CA ILE A 30 1.77 -5.84 -8.65
C ILE A 30 2.02 -4.32 -8.74
N LYS A 31 0.96 -3.51 -8.87
CA LYS A 31 1.07 -2.05 -8.93
C LYS A 31 1.67 -1.44 -7.67
N LEU A 32 1.31 -1.94 -6.49
CA LEU A 32 1.89 -1.47 -5.23
C LEU A 32 3.38 -1.82 -5.13
N ARG A 33 3.81 -3.00 -5.62
CA ARG A 33 5.24 -3.35 -5.70
C ARG A 33 6.00 -2.47 -6.69
N GLU A 34 5.39 -2.11 -7.83
CA GLU A 34 6.00 -1.15 -8.77
C GLU A 34 6.23 0.21 -8.11
N ILE A 35 5.25 0.70 -7.34
CA ILE A 35 5.35 1.95 -6.58
C ILE A 35 6.45 1.85 -5.50
N GLU A 36 6.53 0.72 -4.79
CA GLU A 36 7.59 0.46 -3.81
C GLU A 36 8.99 0.51 -4.45
N MET A 37 9.19 -0.14 -5.60
CA MET A 37 10.47 -0.09 -6.33
C MET A 37 10.82 1.33 -6.79
N GLN A 38 9.84 2.10 -7.27
CA GLN A 38 10.05 3.50 -7.64
C GLN A 38 10.45 4.36 -6.43
N LEU A 39 9.79 4.16 -5.29
CA LEU A 39 10.13 4.83 -4.03
C LEU A 39 11.54 4.47 -3.54
N MET A 40 11.94 3.20 -3.64
CA MET A 40 13.31 2.76 -3.32
C MET A 40 14.34 3.47 -4.21
N SER A 41 14.08 3.54 -5.51
CA SER A 41 14.96 4.23 -6.46
C SER A 41 15.01 5.74 -6.26
N ASP A 42 13.88 6.39 -5.92
CA ASP A 42 13.80 7.83 -5.69
C ASP A 42 14.45 8.25 -4.35
N ASN A 43 14.55 7.34 -3.38
CA ASN A 43 15.18 7.63 -2.07
C ASN A 43 16.70 7.40 -2.05
N ASP A 44 17.33 7.18 -3.22
CA ASP A 44 18.79 7.22 -3.44
C ASP A 44 19.61 6.46 -2.37
N THR A 45 19.11 5.30 -1.93
CA THR A 45 19.96 4.33 -1.25
C THR A 45 20.75 3.60 -2.33
N ASP A 46 22.01 4.01 -2.46
CA ASP A 46 23.12 3.39 -3.22
C ASP A 46 23.43 1.94 -2.76
N ASP A 47 22.43 1.16 -2.35
CA ASP A 47 22.56 -0.25 -1.98
C ASP A 47 22.09 -1.11 -3.16
N GLU A 48 23.08 -1.59 -3.91
CA GLU A 48 22.96 -2.54 -5.02
C GLU A 48 22.48 -3.95 -4.59
N GLU A 49 21.98 -4.14 -3.37
CA GLU A 49 21.28 -5.35 -2.98
C GLU A 49 19.81 -5.02 -2.72
N LEU A 50 18.95 -5.49 -3.64
CA LEU A 50 17.50 -5.64 -3.46
C LEU A 50 17.22 -6.64 -2.32
N ASP A 51 17.62 -6.28 -1.11
CA ASP A 51 17.34 -7.07 0.06
C ASP A 51 15.96 -6.70 0.58
N PHE A 52 14.96 -7.43 0.09
CA PHE A 52 13.60 -7.43 0.63
C PHE A 52 13.55 -7.79 2.13
N THR A 53 14.68 -8.13 2.77
CA THR A 53 14.79 -8.35 4.22
C THR A 53 15.26 -7.13 5.02
N SER A 54 15.61 -6.01 4.35
CA SER A 54 16.10 -4.78 5.00
C SER A 54 15.07 -4.04 5.87
N GLY A 55 13.83 -4.53 5.94
CA GLY A 55 12.73 -3.91 6.72
C GLY A 55 12.24 -2.60 6.12
N LYS A 56 12.84 -2.16 5.01
CA LYS A 56 12.43 -0.97 4.27
C LYS A 56 11.35 -1.30 3.25
N GLY A 57 10.34 -0.46 3.13
CA GLY A 57 9.23 -0.73 2.23
C GLY A 57 8.10 0.27 2.23
N LEU A 58 7.08 -0.05 1.44
CA LEU A 58 5.86 0.74 1.31
C LEU A 58 4.95 0.52 2.53
N TRP A 59 4.66 1.62 3.23
CA TRP A 59 3.71 1.67 4.33
C TRP A 59 2.49 2.48 3.93
N ILE A 60 1.29 1.94 4.17
CA ILE A 60 0.03 2.58 3.79
C ILE A 60 -0.84 2.70 5.04
N ARG A 61 -1.28 3.93 5.32
CA ARG A 61 -2.25 4.22 6.37
C ARG A 61 -3.56 4.61 5.72
N PHE A 62 -4.65 3.98 6.14
CA PHE A 62 -5.99 4.27 5.58
C PHE A 62 -6.78 5.30 6.41
N PHE A 63 -6.41 5.54 7.66
CA PHE A 63 -7.10 6.45 8.57
C PHE A 63 -6.13 7.46 9.17
N GLU A 64 -6.40 8.75 9.01
CA GLU A 64 -5.56 9.80 9.58
C GLU A 64 -5.51 9.68 11.11
N GLY A 65 -4.31 9.69 11.69
CA GLY A 65 -4.12 9.58 13.13
C GLY A 65 -4.08 8.14 13.68
N ASP A 66 -4.30 7.12 12.84
CA ASP A 66 -3.96 5.74 13.20
C ASP A 66 -2.43 5.60 13.26
N ALA A 67 -1.90 5.14 14.40
CA ALA A 67 -0.45 4.97 14.55
C ALA A 67 0.05 3.83 13.65
N ASP A 68 -0.80 2.83 13.41
CA ASP A 68 -0.44 1.60 12.76
C ASP A 68 -0.80 1.67 11.25
N GLY A 69 0.23 1.79 10.42
CA GLY A 69 0.09 1.57 8.97
C GLY A 69 0.16 0.08 8.64
N LEU A 70 -0.17 -0.28 7.40
CA LEU A 70 0.02 -1.62 6.88
C LEU A 70 1.15 -1.63 5.86
N THR A 71 2.02 -2.64 5.99
CA THR A 71 3.03 -2.96 4.99
C THR A 71 2.41 -3.70 3.81
N LEU A 72 3.10 -3.68 2.66
CA LEU A 72 2.67 -4.43 1.50
C LEU A 72 2.53 -5.95 1.73
N PRO A 73 3.43 -6.64 2.46
CA PRO A 73 3.25 -8.04 2.83
C PRO A 73 2.00 -8.31 3.69
N GLU A 74 1.61 -7.39 4.58
CA GLU A 74 0.39 -7.52 5.37
C GLU A 74 -0.86 -7.37 4.51
N ILE A 75 -0.86 -6.38 3.61
CA ILE A 75 -1.93 -6.19 2.62
C ILE A 75 -2.04 -7.42 1.72
N GLU A 76 -0.91 -7.94 1.23
CA GLU A 76 -0.88 -9.16 0.42
C GLU A 76 -1.44 -10.37 1.17
N LYS A 77 -1.02 -10.58 2.42
CA LYS A 77 -1.52 -11.67 3.26
C LYS A 77 -3.03 -11.62 3.41
N ASP A 78 -3.58 -10.43 3.68
CA ASP A 78 -5.00 -10.25 3.95
C ASP A 78 -5.87 -10.23 2.68
N LEU A 79 -5.32 -9.79 1.54
CA LEU A 79 -6.04 -9.74 0.26
C LEU A 79 -5.93 -11.01 -0.58
N ARG A 80 -4.91 -11.87 -0.35
CA ARG A 80 -4.66 -13.08 -1.15
C ARG A 80 -5.80 -14.11 -1.05
N ASN A 81 -6.50 -14.18 0.08
CA ASN A 81 -7.59 -15.14 0.28
C ASN A 81 -8.91 -14.41 0.62
N PRO A 82 -9.90 -14.38 -0.30
CA PRO A 82 -11.21 -13.79 -0.05
C PRO A 82 -11.98 -14.38 1.15
N ASP A 83 -11.66 -15.62 1.54
CA ASP A 83 -12.25 -16.29 2.71
C ASP A 83 -11.52 -15.96 4.02
N HIS A 84 -10.42 -15.20 3.98
CA HIS A 84 -9.72 -14.76 5.18
C HIS A 84 -10.58 -13.74 5.95
N PRO A 85 -10.70 -13.84 7.29
CA PRO A 85 -11.49 -12.88 8.07
C PRO A 85 -11.11 -11.42 7.83
N ASN A 86 -9.81 -11.14 7.67
CA ASN A 86 -9.33 -9.78 7.44
C ASN A 86 -9.58 -9.27 6.02
N TYR A 87 -9.88 -10.13 5.03
CA TYR A 87 -10.11 -9.69 3.66
C TYR A 87 -11.21 -8.64 3.58
N LYS A 88 -12.36 -8.95 4.20
CA LYS A 88 -13.53 -8.05 4.21
C LYS A 88 -13.27 -6.81 5.05
N ILE A 89 -12.56 -6.96 6.17
CA ILE A 89 -12.22 -5.84 7.07
C ILE A 89 -11.29 -4.86 6.36
N LEU A 90 -10.20 -5.35 5.76
CA LEU A 90 -9.25 -4.55 5.02
C LEU A 90 -9.92 -3.88 3.82
N ARG A 91 -10.68 -4.62 3.00
CA ARG A 91 -11.39 -4.04 1.85
C ARG A 91 -12.37 -2.94 2.28
N HIS A 92 -13.05 -3.10 3.42
CA HIS A 92 -13.94 -2.07 3.96
C HIS A 92 -13.16 -0.87 4.49
N GLY A 93 -12.05 -1.09 5.20
CA GLY A 93 -11.20 -0.03 5.72
C GLY A 93 -10.57 0.82 4.61
N ILE A 94 -10.09 0.17 3.54
CA ILE A 94 -9.62 0.84 2.32
C ILE A 94 -10.72 1.75 1.77
N ALA A 95 -11.95 1.26 1.64
CA ALA A 95 -13.07 2.04 1.10
C ALA A 95 -13.42 3.26 1.95
N ILE A 96 -13.42 3.12 3.29
CA ILE A 96 -13.68 4.24 4.19
C ILE A 96 -12.56 5.28 4.09
N GLY A 97 -11.30 4.84 4.19
CA GLY A 97 -10.14 5.71 4.15
C GLY A 97 -10.04 6.51 2.85
N LEU A 98 -10.34 5.89 1.71
CA LEU A 98 -10.41 6.57 0.43
C LEU A 98 -11.57 7.57 0.36
N ALA A 99 -12.75 7.23 0.88
CA ALA A 99 -13.92 8.10 0.85
C ALA A 99 -13.74 9.38 1.68
N ASN A 100 -12.96 9.30 2.77
CA ASN A 100 -12.64 10.44 3.63
C ASN A 100 -11.37 11.19 3.20
N ASP A 101 -10.70 10.78 2.12
CA ASP A 101 -9.41 11.31 1.65
C ASP A 101 -8.23 11.11 2.64
N GLU A 102 -8.37 10.17 3.57
CA GLU A 102 -7.47 9.92 4.71
C GLU A 102 -6.27 9.01 4.39
N LEU A 103 -6.20 8.43 3.18
CA LEU A 103 -5.09 7.54 2.82
C LEU A 103 -3.75 8.31 2.76
N GLU A 104 -2.76 7.82 3.49
CA GLU A 104 -1.39 8.32 3.50
C GLU A 104 -0.39 7.21 3.12
N VAL A 105 0.67 7.59 2.41
CA VAL A 105 1.74 6.68 1.99
C VAL A 105 3.05 7.09 2.66
N TYR A 106 3.80 6.12 3.13
CA TYR A 106 5.09 6.31 3.78
C TYR A 106 6.13 5.35 3.20
N PHE A 107 7.39 5.74 3.35
CA PHE A 107 8.53 4.87 3.10
C PHE A 107 9.40 4.85 4.37
N GLU A 108 9.78 3.65 4.78
CA GLU A 108 10.78 3.37 5.83
C GLU A 108 11.91 2.58 5.22
#